data_AF-A0AAV9HIZ8-F1
#
_entry.id   AF-A0AAV9HIZ8-F1
#
_cell.length_a   1.000
_cell.length_b   1.000
_cell.length_c   1.000
_cell.angle_alpha   90.00
_cell.angle_beta   90.00
_cell.angle_gamma   90.00
#
_symmetry.space_group_name_H-M   'P 1'
#
loop_
_entity.id
_entity.type
_entity.pdbx_description
1 polymer ?
#
loop_
_entity_poly.entity_id
_entity_poly.type
_entity_poly.pdbx_seq_one_letter_code
_entity_poly.pdbx_strand_id
1 'polypeptide(L)'
;MSNPTPAQEEFAAFLDKNSRDSLDDIHPEDRHDVARERAEHSEDEEDEYLAQKIDEAMRMPTMDAQTSLRLPPAEFDNGHSTGVKGVIADARSYETARRTTWKDKARAVRRSVFGLEGARQMSTSDSDGSGAEDPDEEEFIQRWRESRRRELEQESRTPVRNRRTSPSVRMYGRLEEVDALGYLDAIEKVGRETHVVVFVYDHECQVSAAIEGALVPLVTQYPAVRFVKVHYEDIEFDNAAVPAVLAYRNQGDLFANLTGILELIPEDEDFDTNSLKAIFSKHGIL
;
A
#
# COMPACT_ATOMS: atom_id res chain seq x y z
N MET A 1 54.08 -1.66 -15.84
CA MET A 1 53.39 -2.17 -14.63
C MET A 1 52.36 -1.12 -14.27
N SER A 2 51.10 -1.41 -14.57
CA SER A 2 49.99 -0.47 -14.41
C SER A 2 49.60 -0.46 -12.93
N ASN A 3 49.73 0.68 -12.26
CA ASN A 3 49.32 0.79 -10.87
C ASN A 3 47.79 0.62 -10.79
N PRO A 4 47.28 -0.30 -9.94
CA PRO A 4 45.85 -0.49 -9.79
C PRO A 4 45.21 0.79 -9.27
N THR A 5 43.98 1.06 -9.71
CA THR A 5 43.23 2.23 -9.24
C THR A 5 42.86 2.04 -7.76
N PRO A 6 42.64 3.13 -7.00
CA PRO A 6 42.22 3.02 -5.59
C PRO A 6 40.97 2.15 -5.40
N ALA A 7 40.04 2.20 -6.35
CA ALA A 7 38.84 1.36 -6.35
C ALA A 7 39.14 -0.14 -6.60
N GLN A 8 40.17 -0.46 -7.39
CA GLN A 8 40.61 -1.85 -7.59
C GLN A 8 41.32 -2.40 -6.36
N GLU A 9 42.06 -1.54 -5.64
CA GLU A 9 42.73 -1.90 -4.40
C GLU A 9 41.72 -2.14 -3.27
N GLU A 10 40.69 -1.30 -3.14
CA GLU A 10 39.59 -1.52 -2.19
C GLU A 10 38.78 -2.79 -2.51
N PHE A 11 38.52 -3.07 -3.79
CA PHE A 11 37.81 -4.28 -4.20
C PHE A 11 38.63 -5.54 -3.93
N ALA A 12 39.94 -5.51 -4.20
CA ALA A 12 40.84 -6.61 -3.89
C ALA A 12 40.95 -6.84 -2.38
N ALA A 13 41.04 -5.78 -1.58
CA ALA A 13 41.04 -5.85 -0.12
C ALA A 13 39.73 -6.44 0.42
N PHE A 14 38.58 -6.14 -0.22
CA PHE A 14 37.30 -6.70 0.17
C PHE A 14 37.22 -8.21 -0.11
N LEU A 15 37.70 -8.64 -1.28
CA LEU A 15 37.78 -10.06 -1.64
C LEU A 15 38.72 -10.82 -0.69
N ASP A 16 39.89 -10.26 -0.42
CA ASP A 16 40.91 -10.89 0.43
C ASP A 16 40.43 -11.01 1.88
N LYS A 17 39.66 -10.02 2.36
CA LYS A 17 39.03 -10.04 3.69
C LYS A 17 37.95 -11.12 3.80
N ASN A 18 37.24 -11.39 2.70
CA ASN A 18 36.16 -12.38 2.66
C ASN A 18 36.66 -13.81 2.40
N SER A 19 37.91 -13.96 1.92
CA SER A 19 38.56 -15.26 1.69
C SER A 19 39.43 -15.73 2.87
N ARG A 20 39.42 -15.02 4.01
CA ARG A 20 40.14 -15.46 5.22
C ARG A 20 39.45 -16.68 5.82
N ASP A 21 40.25 -17.58 6.37
CA ASP A 21 39.81 -18.82 6.98
C ASP A 21 38.76 -18.56 8.08
N SER A 22 37.75 -19.43 8.21
CA SER A 22 36.60 -19.24 9.11
C SER A 22 37.00 -19.16 10.60
N LEU A 23 38.24 -19.51 10.93
CA LEU A 23 38.85 -19.37 12.25
C LEU A 23 39.23 -17.92 12.61
N ASP A 24 39.28 -17.01 11.64
CA ASP A 24 39.61 -15.59 11.88
C ASP A 24 38.43 -14.77 12.44
N ASP A 25 37.19 -15.28 12.31
CA ASP A 25 35.96 -14.69 12.87
C ASP A 25 35.72 -15.06 14.36
N ILE A 26 36.59 -15.93 14.90
CA ILE A 26 36.50 -16.46 16.26
C ILE A 26 37.49 -15.73 17.17
N HIS A 27 37.02 -15.36 18.37
CA HIS A 27 37.81 -14.64 19.36
C HIS A 27 39.10 -15.42 19.72
N PRO A 28 40.27 -14.76 19.89
CA PRO A 28 41.57 -15.44 19.97
C PRO A 28 41.68 -16.48 21.08
N GLU A 29 40.95 -16.30 22.18
CA GLU A 29 40.92 -17.22 23.32
C GLU A 29 40.12 -18.49 23.04
N ASP A 30 39.12 -18.44 22.15
CA ASP A 30 38.20 -19.54 21.85
C ASP A 30 38.68 -20.42 20.67
N ARG A 31 39.71 -19.97 19.93
CA ARG A 31 40.24 -20.68 18.75
C ARG A 31 40.74 -22.09 19.09
N HIS A 32 41.31 -22.29 20.28
CA HIS A 32 41.89 -23.56 20.68
C HIS A 32 40.83 -24.60 21.06
N ASP A 33 39.68 -24.15 21.56
CA ASP A 33 38.56 -25.02 21.93
C ASP A 33 37.78 -25.44 20.68
N VAL A 34 37.51 -24.52 19.75
CA VAL A 34 36.88 -24.83 18.46
C VAL A 34 37.74 -25.77 17.61
N ALA A 35 39.08 -25.60 17.64
CA ALA A 35 39.99 -26.49 16.94
C ALA A 35 39.99 -27.92 17.52
N ARG A 36 39.75 -28.07 18.84
CA ARG A 36 39.57 -29.40 19.46
C ARG A 36 38.23 -30.01 19.14
N GLU A 37 37.14 -29.26 19.25
CA GLU A 37 35.80 -29.74 18.89
C GLU A 37 35.75 -30.24 17.44
N ARG A 38 36.39 -29.52 16.51
CA ARG A 38 36.50 -29.95 15.11
C ARG A 38 37.33 -31.21 14.91
N ALA A 39 38.33 -31.45 15.76
CA ALA A 39 39.18 -32.65 15.69
C ALA A 39 38.54 -33.87 16.38
N GLU A 40 37.62 -33.65 17.33
CA GLU A 40 36.90 -34.69 18.07
C GLU A 40 35.56 -35.08 17.42
N HIS A 41 35.02 -34.24 16.53
CA HIS A 41 33.87 -34.57 15.72
C HIS A 41 34.28 -35.52 14.58
N SER A 42 34.00 -36.81 14.72
CA SER A 42 34.02 -37.70 13.57
C SER A 42 32.95 -37.24 12.59
N GLU A 43 33.34 -36.89 11.37
CA GLU A 43 32.40 -36.60 10.28
C GLU A 43 31.62 -37.89 10.00
N ASP A 44 30.41 -37.99 10.54
CA ASP A 44 29.50 -39.09 10.25
C ASP A 44 29.02 -38.96 8.79
N GLU A 45 28.76 -40.09 8.11
CA GLU A 45 28.32 -40.10 6.69
C GLU A 45 27.07 -39.23 6.43
N GLU A 46 26.27 -38.95 7.47
CA GLU A 46 25.12 -38.05 7.42
C GLU A 46 25.52 -36.57 7.28
N ASP A 47 26.63 -36.13 7.88
CA ASP A 47 27.12 -34.76 7.78
C ASP A 47 27.72 -34.47 6.42
N GLU A 48 28.45 -35.42 5.83
CA GLU A 48 28.92 -35.32 4.45
C GLU A 48 27.74 -35.26 3.46
N TYR A 49 26.69 -36.05 3.71
CA TYR A 49 25.48 -36.03 2.89
C TYR A 49 24.73 -34.70 3.00
N LEU A 50 24.62 -34.14 4.21
CA LEU A 50 24.06 -32.81 4.45
C LEU A 50 24.89 -31.72 3.77
N ALA A 51 26.22 -31.77 3.90
CA ALA A 51 27.13 -30.83 3.27
C ALA A 51 27.04 -30.89 1.73
N GLN A 52 26.96 -32.09 1.14
CA GLN A 52 26.75 -32.26 -0.31
C GLN A 52 25.40 -31.69 -0.75
N LYS A 53 24.33 -31.90 0.04
CA LYS A 53 23.00 -31.37 -0.28
C LYS A 53 22.93 -29.85 -0.13
N ILE A 54 23.68 -29.28 0.81
CA ILE A 54 23.82 -27.84 0.98
C ILE A 54 24.66 -27.25 -0.16
N ASP A 55 25.75 -27.89 -0.56
CA ASP A 55 26.56 -27.47 -1.72
C ASP A 55 25.75 -27.55 -3.02
N GLU A 56 24.98 -28.62 -3.22
CA GLU A 56 24.08 -28.77 -4.38
C GLU A 56 22.98 -27.70 -4.39
N ALA A 57 22.45 -27.31 -3.22
CA ALA A 57 21.47 -26.22 -3.10
C ALA A 57 22.10 -24.81 -3.23
N MET A 58 23.36 -24.64 -2.83
CA MET A 58 24.12 -23.39 -2.93
C MET A 58 24.81 -23.21 -4.28
N ARG A 59 24.94 -24.29 -5.07
CA ARG A 59 25.34 -24.23 -6.47
C ARG A 59 24.23 -23.55 -7.26
N MET A 60 24.31 -22.21 -7.30
CA MET A 60 23.56 -21.37 -8.21
C MET A 60 23.56 -22.05 -9.58
N PRO A 61 22.39 -22.28 -10.22
CA PRO A 61 22.36 -22.85 -11.55
C PRO A 61 23.11 -21.89 -12.45
N THR A 62 24.34 -22.26 -12.80
CA THR A 62 25.08 -21.60 -13.87
C THR A 62 24.19 -21.68 -15.09
N MET A 63 23.84 -20.50 -15.61
CA MET A 63 22.81 -20.28 -16.61
C MET A 63 23.01 -21.16 -17.84
N ASP A 64 22.40 -22.35 -17.82
CA ASP A 64 22.02 -23.02 -19.04
C ASP A 64 20.89 -22.20 -19.66
N ALA A 65 21.09 -21.80 -20.91
CA ALA A 65 20.24 -20.94 -21.74
C ALA A 65 18.85 -21.54 -22.07
N GLN A 66 18.32 -22.40 -21.20
CA GLN A 66 17.05 -23.12 -21.37
C GLN A 66 16.04 -22.89 -20.24
N THR A 67 16.30 -21.96 -19.32
CA THR A 67 15.22 -21.47 -18.46
C THR A 67 14.58 -20.25 -19.13
N SER A 68 13.48 -20.49 -19.84
CA SER A 68 12.50 -19.45 -20.12
C SER A 68 12.31 -18.64 -18.82
N LEU A 69 12.59 -17.32 -18.81
CA LEU A 69 12.48 -16.48 -17.61
C LEU A 69 11.14 -16.77 -16.93
N ARG A 70 11.15 -17.54 -15.83
CA ARG A 70 9.93 -17.90 -15.12
C ARG A 70 9.58 -16.73 -14.21
N LEU A 71 8.74 -15.84 -14.72
CA LEU A 71 8.16 -14.76 -13.92
C LEU A 71 7.44 -15.36 -12.69
N PRO A 72 7.56 -14.76 -11.50
CA PRO A 72 6.89 -15.24 -10.30
C PRO A 72 5.35 -15.24 -10.44
N PRO A 73 4.63 -15.98 -9.57
CA PRO A 73 3.18 -16.09 -9.62
C PRO A 73 2.48 -14.72 -9.66
N ALA A 74 1.30 -14.67 -10.29
CA ALA A 74 0.59 -13.40 -10.52
C ALA A 74 0.14 -12.65 -9.27
N GLU A 75 0.15 -13.33 -8.14
CA GLU A 75 -0.13 -12.74 -6.85
C GLU A 75 0.97 -11.80 -6.35
N PHE A 76 2.21 -11.97 -6.85
CA PHE A 76 3.37 -11.21 -6.38
C PHE A 76 3.41 -9.77 -6.89
N ASP A 77 2.96 -9.55 -8.12
CA ASP A 77 2.99 -8.28 -8.86
C ASP A 77 1.64 -7.55 -8.90
N ASN A 78 0.57 -8.17 -8.38
CA ASN A 78 -0.77 -7.59 -8.33
C ASN A 78 -0.79 -6.22 -7.62
N GLY A 79 -1.25 -5.19 -8.34
CA GLY A 79 -1.52 -3.85 -7.81
C GLY A 79 -0.29 -2.98 -7.53
N HIS A 80 0.90 -3.39 -7.95
CA HIS A 80 2.13 -2.62 -7.79
C HIS A 80 2.62 -2.11 -9.15
N SER A 81 2.54 -0.81 -9.39
CA SER A 81 2.99 -0.19 -10.66
C SER A 81 4.40 0.39 -10.60
N THR A 82 5.10 0.24 -9.47
CA THR A 82 6.43 0.85 -9.24
C THR A 82 7.41 -0.14 -8.59
N GLY A 83 8.72 0.11 -8.78
CA GLY A 83 9.79 -0.72 -8.22
C GLY A 83 9.94 -2.09 -8.90
N VAL A 84 10.63 -3.03 -8.22
CA VAL A 84 10.92 -4.38 -8.75
C VAL A 84 9.64 -5.13 -9.15
N LYS A 85 8.54 -4.92 -8.42
CA LYS A 85 7.22 -5.54 -8.72
C LYS A 85 6.55 -4.94 -9.95
N GLY A 86 6.64 -3.63 -10.15
CA GLY A 86 6.15 -2.97 -11.37
C GLY A 86 6.88 -3.45 -12.63
N VAL A 87 8.20 -3.65 -12.53
CA VAL A 87 9.00 -4.21 -13.64
C VAL A 87 8.56 -5.63 -13.99
N ILE A 88 8.25 -6.47 -12.99
CA ILE A 88 7.74 -7.83 -13.19
C ILE A 88 6.35 -7.81 -13.85
N ALA A 89 5.46 -6.90 -13.42
CA ALA A 89 4.15 -6.71 -14.04
C ALA A 89 4.26 -6.27 -15.51
N ASP A 90 5.20 -5.37 -15.80
CA ASP A 90 5.50 -4.91 -17.15
C ASP A 90 6.08 -6.03 -18.03
N ALA A 91 6.96 -6.88 -17.49
CA ALA A 91 7.48 -8.04 -18.20
C ALA A 91 6.38 -9.06 -18.55
N ARG A 92 5.43 -9.33 -17.63
CA ARG A 92 4.29 -10.21 -17.92
C ARG A 92 3.36 -9.61 -18.99
N SER A 93 3.07 -8.31 -18.91
CA SER A 93 2.22 -7.64 -19.91
C SER A 93 2.91 -7.58 -21.29
N TYR A 94 4.24 -7.52 -21.34
CA TYR A 94 5.00 -7.67 -22.58
C TYR A 94 4.88 -9.08 -23.17
N GLU A 95 5.08 -10.14 -22.38
CA GLU A 95 4.96 -11.52 -22.87
C GLU A 95 3.55 -11.85 -23.37
N THR A 96 2.53 -11.38 -22.66
CA THR A 96 1.13 -11.59 -23.06
C THR A 96 0.82 -10.85 -24.37
N ALA A 97 1.29 -9.60 -24.52
CA ALA A 97 1.16 -8.85 -25.77
C ALA A 97 1.94 -9.49 -26.93
N ARG A 98 3.15 -10.01 -26.68
CA ARG A 98 3.94 -10.72 -27.71
C ARG A 98 3.26 -12.03 -28.14
N ARG A 99 2.66 -12.76 -27.21
CA ARG A 99 1.88 -13.98 -27.52
C ARG A 99 0.59 -13.67 -28.28
N THR A 100 -0.07 -12.54 -28.01
CA THR A 100 -1.28 -12.15 -28.76
C THR A 100 -0.95 -11.70 -30.16
N THR A 101 0.09 -10.87 -30.36
CA THR A 101 0.51 -10.45 -31.71
C THR A 101 0.97 -11.63 -32.57
N TRP A 102 1.66 -12.62 -31.99
CA TRP A 102 1.99 -13.86 -32.68
C TRP A 102 0.73 -14.64 -33.10
N LYS A 103 -0.24 -14.79 -32.20
CA LYS A 103 -1.52 -15.46 -32.49
C LYS A 103 -2.33 -14.72 -33.56
N ASP A 104 -2.30 -13.39 -33.55
CA ASP A 104 -3.04 -12.56 -34.50
C ASP A 104 -2.36 -12.53 -35.88
N LYS A 105 -1.02 -12.51 -35.96
CA LYS A 105 -0.28 -12.73 -37.21
C LYS A 105 -0.58 -14.12 -37.78
N ALA A 106 -0.55 -15.17 -36.96
CA ALA A 106 -0.88 -16.54 -37.40
C ALA A 106 -2.34 -16.67 -37.89
N ARG A 107 -3.29 -15.98 -37.26
CA ARG A 107 -4.70 -15.92 -37.70
C ARG A 107 -4.89 -15.09 -38.97
N ALA A 108 -4.16 -13.98 -39.12
CA ALA A 108 -4.20 -13.15 -40.32
C ALA A 108 -3.67 -13.91 -41.54
N VAL A 109 -2.58 -14.67 -41.38
CA VAL A 109 -2.05 -15.56 -42.42
C VAL A 109 -3.04 -16.69 -42.72
N ARG A 110 -3.69 -17.29 -41.72
CA ARG A 110 -4.76 -18.28 -42.00
C ARG A 110 -5.94 -17.67 -42.75
N ARG A 111 -6.36 -16.43 -42.43
CA ARG A 111 -7.45 -15.75 -43.15
C ARG A 111 -7.08 -15.34 -44.58
N SER A 112 -5.84 -14.98 -44.85
CA SER A 112 -5.39 -14.64 -46.20
C SER A 112 -5.15 -15.87 -47.08
N VAL A 113 -4.97 -17.06 -46.49
CA VAL A 113 -4.74 -18.32 -47.21
C VAL A 113 -6.04 -19.12 -47.46
N PHE A 114 -7.19 -18.69 -46.91
CA PHE A 114 -8.52 -19.30 -47.17
C PHE A 114 -9.15 -18.93 -48.53
N GLY A 115 -8.30 -18.60 -49.52
CA GLY A 115 -8.66 -18.43 -50.93
C GLY A 115 -8.00 -19.43 -51.88
N LEU A 116 -7.23 -20.41 -51.39
CA LEU A 116 -6.69 -21.46 -52.25
C LEU A 116 -6.55 -22.80 -51.53
N GLU A 117 -7.17 -23.79 -52.16
CA GLU A 117 -7.19 -25.21 -51.87
C GLU A 117 -5.78 -25.80 -51.66
N GLY A 118 -5.59 -26.62 -50.62
CA GLY A 118 -4.39 -27.47 -50.49
C GLY A 118 -3.85 -27.60 -49.07
N ALA A 119 -4.27 -28.63 -48.37
CA ALA A 119 -3.63 -29.10 -47.14
C ALA A 119 -2.18 -29.52 -47.41
N ARG A 120 -1.20 -28.84 -46.82
CA ARG A 120 0.14 -29.39 -46.57
C ARG A 120 0.68 -28.91 -45.22
N GLN A 121 1.13 -29.89 -44.44
CA GLN A 121 1.82 -29.74 -43.16
C GLN A 121 2.91 -28.67 -43.24
N MET A 122 2.86 -27.68 -42.33
CA MET A 122 4.05 -26.94 -41.92
C MET A 122 4.36 -27.37 -40.49
N SER A 123 5.41 -28.19 -40.40
CA SER A 123 6.17 -28.47 -39.20
C SER A 123 6.52 -27.16 -38.50
N THR A 124 6.14 -27.04 -37.23
CA THR A 124 6.59 -26.00 -36.31
C THR A 124 8.07 -26.26 -36.00
N SER A 125 8.96 -25.68 -36.79
CA SER A 125 10.36 -25.53 -36.37
C SER A 125 10.43 -24.28 -35.49
N ASP A 126 10.42 -24.51 -34.17
CA ASP A 126 10.84 -23.51 -33.19
C ASP A 126 12.33 -23.24 -33.42
N SER A 127 12.64 -22.30 -34.31
CA SER A 127 13.98 -21.75 -34.50
C SER A 127 14.02 -20.40 -33.78
N ASP A 128 13.96 -20.44 -32.45
CA ASP A 128 14.19 -19.30 -31.57
C ASP A 128 15.70 -19.13 -31.35
N GLY A 129 16.38 -18.73 -32.42
CA GLY A 129 17.82 -18.76 -32.53
C GLY A 129 18.35 -17.64 -33.40
N SER A 130 18.06 -16.40 -33.03
CA SER A 130 18.88 -15.26 -33.45
C SER A 130 18.67 -14.09 -32.51
N GLY A 131 19.67 -13.76 -31.70
CA GLY A 131 19.89 -12.43 -31.13
C GLY A 131 20.26 -11.42 -32.22
N ALA A 132 19.49 -11.41 -33.31
CA ALA A 132 19.46 -10.33 -34.27
C ALA A 132 18.30 -9.44 -33.82
N GLU A 133 18.62 -8.20 -33.48
CA GLU A 133 17.64 -7.15 -33.22
C GLU A 133 16.81 -6.99 -34.50
N ASP A 134 15.71 -7.73 -34.60
CA ASP A 134 14.81 -7.65 -35.74
C ASP A 134 14.20 -6.23 -35.69
N PRO A 135 14.30 -5.42 -36.76
CA PRO A 135 13.75 -4.06 -36.75
C PRO A 135 12.23 -4.05 -36.44
N ASP A 136 11.55 -5.15 -36.76
CA ASP A 136 10.15 -5.40 -36.39
C ASP A 136 9.93 -5.54 -34.87
N GLU A 137 10.92 -6.03 -34.11
CA GLU A 137 10.86 -6.16 -32.65
C GLU A 137 11.07 -4.80 -31.96
N GLU A 138 11.98 -3.96 -32.46
CA GLU A 138 12.14 -2.59 -31.93
C GLU A 138 10.88 -1.74 -32.12
N GLU A 139 10.26 -1.82 -33.31
CA GLU A 139 8.98 -1.15 -33.57
C GLU A 139 7.86 -1.68 -32.66
N PHE A 140 7.84 -3.00 -32.41
CA PHE A 140 6.89 -3.62 -31.50
C PHE A 140 7.07 -3.14 -30.06
N ILE A 141 8.31 -3.09 -29.56
CA ILE A 141 8.63 -2.59 -28.21
C ILE A 141 8.22 -1.12 -28.08
N GLN A 142 8.47 -0.28 -29.09
CA GLN A 142 8.07 1.12 -29.07
C GLN A 142 6.54 1.29 -29.02
N ARG A 143 5.80 0.55 -29.87
CA ARG A 143 4.33 0.55 -29.87
C ARG A 143 3.77 0.03 -28.54
N TRP A 144 4.38 -1.00 -27.96
CA TRP A 144 4.00 -1.55 -26.67
C TRP A 144 4.22 -0.53 -25.55
N ARG A 145 5.39 0.13 -25.49
CA ARG A 145 5.69 1.20 -24.52
C ARG A 145 4.70 2.37 -24.64
N GLU A 146 4.35 2.75 -25.87
CA GLU A 146 3.37 3.81 -26.11
C GLU A 146 1.96 3.39 -25.67
N SER A 147 1.55 2.16 -25.97
CA SER A 147 0.27 1.60 -25.51
C SER A 147 0.20 1.52 -23.98
N ARG A 148 1.28 1.08 -23.33
CA ARG A 148 1.41 0.99 -21.87
C ARG A 148 1.33 2.37 -21.21
N ARG A 149 2.02 3.36 -21.76
CA ARG A 149 1.95 4.75 -21.29
C ARG A 149 0.54 5.31 -21.41
N ARG A 150 -0.15 5.03 -22.52
CA ARG A 150 -1.53 5.46 -22.76
C ARG A 150 -2.52 4.76 -21.81
N GLU A 151 -2.32 3.49 -21.52
CA GLU A 151 -3.11 2.72 -20.55
C GLU A 151 -2.95 3.31 -19.13
N LEU A 152 -1.71 3.55 -18.68
CA LEU A 152 -1.44 4.19 -17.39
C LEU A 152 -1.99 5.62 -17.31
N GLU A 153 -1.96 6.38 -18.40
CA GLU A 153 -2.57 7.71 -18.46
C GLU A 153 -4.10 7.61 -18.37
N GLN A 154 -4.73 6.61 -18.98
CA GLN A 154 -6.17 6.37 -18.86
C GLN A 154 -6.56 5.87 -17.47
N GLU A 155 -5.77 5.00 -16.86
CA GLU A 155 -5.96 4.50 -15.49
C GLU A 155 -5.71 5.60 -14.43
N SER A 156 -4.84 6.57 -14.70
CA SER A 156 -4.72 7.76 -13.82
C SER A 156 -5.91 8.71 -13.97
N ARG A 157 -6.52 8.80 -15.17
CA ARG A 157 -7.71 9.63 -15.45
C ARG A 157 -9.02 8.99 -15.00
N THR A 158 -9.09 7.67 -15.01
CA THR A 158 -10.19 6.89 -14.45
C THR A 158 -9.66 6.17 -13.22
N PRO A 159 -9.88 6.68 -11.99
CA PRO A 159 -9.45 5.97 -10.79
C PRO A 159 -10.28 4.70 -10.65
N VAL A 160 -9.90 3.65 -11.39
CA VAL A 160 -10.36 2.30 -11.18
C VAL A 160 -9.80 1.92 -9.83
N ARG A 161 -10.67 2.07 -8.83
CA ARG A 161 -10.49 1.66 -7.44
C ARG A 161 -9.77 0.33 -7.37
N ASN A 162 -8.45 0.38 -7.18
CA ASN A 162 -7.74 -0.68 -6.48
C ASN A 162 -8.31 -0.64 -5.05
N ARG A 163 -9.29 -1.52 -4.79
CA ARG A 163 -10.19 -1.55 -3.63
C ARG A 163 -9.51 -1.81 -2.27
N ARG A 164 -8.25 -1.44 -2.07
CA ARG A 164 -7.52 -1.84 -0.84
C ARG A 164 -6.62 -0.80 -0.19
N THR A 165 -6.55 0.44 -0.65
CA THR A 165 -5.81 1.47 0.10
C THR A 165 -6.32 2.87 -0.22
N SER A 166 -7.38 3.24 0.47
CA SER A 166 -7.68 4.59 0.95
C SER A 166 -8.97 4.41 1.76
N PRO A 167 -8.99 4.72 3.07
CA PRO A 167 -10.26 4.80 3.77
C PRO A 167 -11.03 5.89 3.02
N SER A 168 -12.08 5.49 2.31
CA SER A 168 -13.07 6.45 1.82
C SER A 168 -13.53 7.17 3.06
N VAL A 169 -13.03 8.39 3.28
CA VAL A 169 -13.47 9.25 4.38
C VAL A 169 -14.98 9.27 4.24
N ARG A 170 -15.68 8.62 5.18
CA ARG A 170 -17.13 8.65 5.20
C ARG A 170 -17.47 10.12 5.37
N MET A 171 -18.09 10.71 4.35
CA MET A 171 -18.44 12.12 4.38
C MET A 171 -19.71 12.26 5.21
N TYR A 172 -19.57 12.90 6.37
CA TYR A 172 -20.66 13.17 7.29
C TYR A 172 -21.13 14.61 7.03
N GLY A 173 -22.06 14.79 6.10
CA GLY A 173 -22.57 16.12 5.70
C GLY A 173 -23.91 16.50 6.34
N ARG A 174 -24.34 15.79 7.38
CA ARG A 174 -25.63 16.00 8.06
C ARG A 174 -25.49 15.83 9.57
N LEU A 175 -26.33 16.55 10.31
CA LEU A 175 -26.49 16.37 11.75
C LEU A 175 -27.43 15.17 11.96
N GLU A 176 -26.92 14.10 12.57
CA GLU A 176 -27.68 12.88 12.81
C GLU A 176 -28.19 12.86 14.26
N GLU A 177 -29.50 12.75 14.44
CA GLU A 177 -30.11 12.54 15.75
C GLU A 177 -29.98 11.06 16.13
N VAL A 178 -29.45 10.77 17.32
CA VAL A 178 -29.22 9.41 17.81
C VAL A 178 -29.75 9.25 19.23
N ASP A 179 -30.16 8.03 19.53
CA ASP A 179 -30.47 7.53 20.87
C ASP A 179 -29.18 7.02 21.57
N ALA A 180 -29.27 6.59 22.82
CA ALA A 180 -28.19 6.07 23.67
C ALA A 180 -27.29 5.04 22.95
N LEU A 181 -27.90 4.05 22.28
CA LEU A 181 -27.16 3.03 21.51
C LEU A 181 -26.52 3.61 20.26
N GLY A 182 -27.18 4.59 19.62
CA GLY A 182 -26.65 5.28 18.46
C GLY A 182 -25.50 6.22 18.81
N TYR A 183 -25.48 6.78 20.02
CA TYR A 183 -24.34 7.53 20.56
C TYR A 183 -23.11 6.65 20.76
N LEU A 184 -23.26 5.46 21.36
CA LEU A 184 -22.15 4.51 21.49
C LEU A 184 -21.62 4.08 20.11
N ASP A 185 -22.54 3.78 19.18
CA ASP A 185 -22.18 3.45 17.80
C ASP A 185 -21.50 4.63 17.08
N ALA A 186 -21.89 5.86 17.45
CA ALA A 186 -21.35 7.07 16.89
C ALA A 186 -19.86 7.27 17.20
N ILE A 187 -19.42 6.85 18.39
CA ILE A 187 -18.04 6.99 18.84
C ILE A 187 -17.19 5.73 18.59
N GLU A 188 -17.77 4.53 18.63
CA GLU A 188 -17.04 3.26 18.49
C GLU A 188 -16.85 2.85 17.02
N LYS A 189 -17.90 2.92 16.19
CA LYS A 189 -17.86 2.51 14.76
C LYS A 189 -17.37 3.60 13.81
N VAL A 190 -16.39 4.38 14.25
CA VAL A 190 -15.77 5.45 13.47
C VAL A 190 -14.28 5.18 13.24
N GLY A 191 -13.74 5.73 12.15
CA GLY A 191 -12.32 5.61 11.81
C GLY A 191 -11.46 6.29 12.87
N ARG A 192 -10.26 5.75 13.14
CA ARG A 192 -9.38 6.25 14.21
C ARG A 192 -9.00 7.73 14.06
N GLU A 193 -8.91 8.22 12.83
CA GLU A 193 -8.53 9.60 12.50
C GLU A 193 -9.73 10.56 12.36
N THR A 194 -10.95 10.07 12.55
CA THR A 194 -12.16 10.90 12.39
C THR A 194 -12.58 11.51 13.72
N HIS A 195 -12.79 12.83 13.74
CA HIS A 195 -13.36 13.53 14.89
C HIS A 195 -14.88 13.32 14.93
N VAL A 196 -15.40 13.02 16.11
CA VAL A 196 -16.84 12.86 16.37
C VAL A 196 -17.27 13.95 17.34
N VAL A 197 -18.21 14.78 16.93
CA VAL A 197 -18.79 15.87 17.73
C VAL A 197 -20.20 15.47 18.10
N VAL A 198 -20.44 15.34 19.39
CA VAL A 198 -21.74 15.00 19.98
C VAL A 198 -22.30 16.24 20.66
N PHE A 199 -23.45 16.69 20.16
CA PHE A 199 -24.22 17.79 20.74
C PHE A 199 -25.30 17.21 21.64
N VAL A 200 -25.19 17.48 22.93
CA VAL A 200 -26.19 17.10 23.93
C VAL A 200 -27.18 18.26 24.03
N TYR A 201 -28.43 17.98 23.70
CA TYR A 201 -29.49 18.97 23.65
C TYR A 201 -30.57 18.71 24.71
N ASP A 202 -31.25 19.79 25.07
CA ASP A 202 -32.46 19.77 25.88
C ASP A 202 -33.53 20.60 25.16
N HIS A 203 -34.73 20.05 25.08
CA HIS A 203 -35.87 20.66 24.39
C HIS A 203 -36.51 21.79 25.21
N GLU A 204 -36.32 21.81 26.53
CA GLU A 204 -36.82 22.89 27.40
C GLU A 204 -35.96 24.16 27.31
N CYS A 205 -34.71 24.03 26.85
CA CYS A 205 -33.73 25.10 26.80
C CYS A 205 -33.64 25.81 25.43
N GLN A 206 -34.02 27.10 25.37
CA GLN A 206 -33.93 27.92 24.15
C GLN A 206 -32.49 28.09 23.62
N VAL A 207 -31.49 28.05 24.51
CA VAL A 207 -30.08 28.13 24.12
C VAL A 207 -29.68 26.92 23.27
N SER A 208 -30.26 25.75 23.56
CA SER A 208 -29.99 24.54 22.79
C SER A 208 -30.40 24.70 21.32
N ALA A 209 -31.56 25.31 21.06
CA ALA A 209 -32.04 25.61 19.72
C ALA A 209 -31.13 26.61 18.97
N ALA A 210 -30.56 27.60 19.68
CA ALA A 210 -29.61 28.54 19.10
C ALA A 210 -28.30 27.84 18.67
N ILE A 211 -27.76 26.97 19.52
CA ILE A 211 -26.55 26.18 19.24
C ILE A 211 -26.79 25.22 18.07
N GLU A 212 -27.94 24.56 18.03
CA GLU A 212 -28.33 23.73 16.89
C GLU A 212 -28.37 24.53 15.59
N GLY A 213 -28.97 25.73 15.60
CA GLY A 213 -29.00 26.63 14.45
C GLY A 213 -27.60 27.03 13.95
N ALA A 214 -26.64 27.24 14.85
CA ALA A 214 -25.26 27.54 14.51
C ALA A 214 -24.46 26.31 14.07
N LEU A 215 -24.81 25.11 14.54
CA LEU A 215 -24.14 23.85 14.16
C LEU A 215 -24.49 23.40 12.74
N VAL A 216 -25.74 23.57 12.30
CA VAL A 216 -26.19 23.15 10.95
C VAL A 216 -25.27 23.64 9.81
N PRO A 217 -24.92 24.94 9.70
CA PRO A 217 -24.02 25.40 8.65
C PRO A 217 -22.59 24.87 8.81
N LEU A 218 -22.13 24.64 10.04
CA LEU A 218 -20.82 24.04 10.34
C LEU A 218 -20.73 22.60 9.85
N VAL A 219 -21.77 21.80 10.07
CA VAL A 219 -21.83 20.40 9.66
C VAL A 219 -21.64 20.25 8.15
N THR A 220 -22.26 21.13 7.36
CA THR A 220 -22.14 21.10 5.89
C THR A 220 -20.74 21.51 5.40
N GLN A 221 -20.05 22.38 6.14
CA GLN A 221 -18.70 22.86 5.80
C GLN A 221 -17.61 21.82 6.10
N TYR A 222 -17.83 20.96 7.09
CA TYR A 222 -16.83 20.02 7.60
C TYR A 222 -17.27 18.55 7.45
N PRO A 223 -17.35 18.01 6.22
CA PRO A 223 -17.81 16.64 5.99
C PRO A 223 -16.85 15.56 6.53
N ALA A 224 -15.62 15.93 6.91
CA ALA A 224 -14.67 15.02 7.53
C ALA A 224 -14.98 14.74 9.00
N VAL A 225 -15.79 15.58 9.65
CA VAL A 225 -16.16 15.47 11.07
C VAL A 225 -17.57 14.92 11.18
N ARG A 226 -17.79 13.94 12.05
CA ARG A 226 -19.12 13.36 12.27
C ARG A 226 -19.85 14.17 13.34
N PHE A 227 -20.95 14.80 12.96
CA PHE A 227 -21.80 15.53 13.89
C PHE A 227 -23.04 14.73 14.26
N VAL A 228 -23.30 14.63 15.55
CA VAL A 228 -24.37 13.83 16.14
C VAL A 228 -25.08 14.65 17.21
N LYS A 229 -26.40 14.48 17.32
CA LYS A 229 -27.25 15.13 18.31
C LYS A 229 -27.92 14.07 19.17
N VAL A 230 -27.91 14.23 20.49
CA VAL A 230 -28.48 13.27 21.46
C VAL A 230 -29.20 13.99 22.59
N HIS A 231 -30.33 13.45 23.04
CA HIS A 231 -31.08 14.03 24.15
C HIS A 231 -30.36 13.77 25.48
N TYR A 232 -30.40 14.72 26.41
CA TYR A 232 -29.70 14.59 27.68
C TYR A 232 -30.16 13.39 28.53
N GLU A 233 -31.45 13.01 28.43
CA GLU A 233 -32.01 11.85 29.13
C GLU A 233 -31.45 10.51 28.60
N ASP A 234 -31.19 10.41 27.29
CA ASP A 234 -30.76 9.16 26.65
C ASP A 234 -29.34 8.75 27.11
N ILE A 235 -28.52 9.73 27.49
CA ILE A 235 -27.14 9.52 27.95
C ILE A 235 -26.97 9.70 29.47
N GLU A 236 -28.07 9.82 30.21
CA GLU A 236 -28.09 10.08 31.67
C GLU A 236 -27.17 11.26 32.07
N PHE A 237 -27.15 12.31 31.25
CA PHE A 237 -26.30 13.47 31.49
C PHE A 237 -26.94 14.44 32.47
N ASP A 238 -26.12 15.16 33.23
CA ASP A 238 -26.63 16.15 34.17
C ASP A 238 -27.27 17.32 33.41
N ASN A 239 -28.55 17.60 33.71
CA ASN A 239 -29.28 18.70 33.09
C ASN A 239 -28.60 20.06 33.37
N ALA A 240 -27.92 20.20 34.51
CA ALA A 240 -27.19 21.43 34.84
C ALA A 240 -26.03 21.73 33.86
N ALA A 241 -25.56 20.73 33.11
CA ALA A 241 -24.46 20.85 32.16
C ALA A 241 -24.93 21.00 30.70
N VAL A 242 -26.23 20.97 30.42
CA VAL A 242 -26.81 21.10 29.08
C VAL A 242 -27.12 22.57 28.78
N PRO A 243 -26.86 23.08 27.56
CA PRO A 243 -26.30 22.39 26.39
C PRO A 243 -24.78 22.18 26.46
N ALA A 244 -24.35 21.00 26.02
CA ALA A 244 -22.95 20.60 25.97
C ALA A 244 -22.54 20.09 24.60
N VAL A 245 -21.27 20.32 24.22
CA VAL A 245 -20.64 19.71 23.05
C VAL A 245 -19.46 18.86 23.50
N LEU A 246 -19.51 17.58 23.17
CA LEU A 246 -18.47 16.60 23.45
C LEU A 246 -17.74 16.25 22.16
N ALA A 247 -16.41 16.26 22.18
CA ALA A 247 -15.60 15.89 21.02
C ALA A 247 -14.72 14.67 21.33
N TYR A 248 -14.90 13.64 20.52
CA TYR A 248 -14.17 12.38 20.58
C TYR A 248 -13.21 12.25 19.40
N ARG A 249 -12.08 11.59 19.65
CA ARG A 249 -11.10 11.16 18.65
C ARG A 249 -10.72 9.69 18.92
N ASN A 250 -9.94 9.07 18.04
CA ASN A 250 -9.29 7.77 18.30
C ASN A 250 -10.21 6.67 18.87
N GLN A 251 -11.44 6.53 18.38
CA GLN A 251 -12.41 5.51 18.83
C GLN A 251 -12.74 5.61 20.34
N GLY A 252 -13.32 6.75 20.75
CA GLY A 252 -13.87 6.94 22.11
C GLY A 252 -13.00 7.75 23.06
N ASP A 253 -11.89 8.33 22.60
CA ASP A 253 -11.07 9.26 23.40
C ASP A 253 -11.73 10.65 23.43
N LEU A 254 -12.38 11.01 24.55
CA LEU A 254 -12.95 12.33 24.79
C LEU A 254 -11.80 13.32 25.04
N PHE A 255 -11.59 14.26 24.11
CA PHE A 255 -10.51 15.24 24.24
C PHE A 255 -11.00 16.67 24.49
N ALA A 256 -12.25 16.98 24.13
CA ALA A 256 -12.86 18.26 24.47
C ALA A 256 -14.27 18.05 25.03
N ASN A 257 -14.52 18.66 26.18
CA ASN A 257 -15.83 18.73 26.81
C ASN A 257 -16.18 20.20 27.00
N LEU A 258 -17.12 20.69 26.19
CA LEU A 258 -17.57 22.08 26.19
C LEU A 258 -18.94 22.16 26.85
N THR A 259 -18.94 22.20 28.18
CA THR A 259 -20.12 22.56 28.98
C THR A 259 -20.18 24.09 29.09
N GLY A 260 -21.36 24.69 28.95
CA GLY A 260 -21.50 26.15 29.09
C GLY A 260 -20.87 26.94 27.95
N ILE A 261 -21.11 26.54 26.70
CA ILE A 261 -20.53 27.17 25.49
C ILE A 261 -20.76 28.68 25.43
N LEU A 262 -21.87 29.17 26.01
CA LEU A 262 -22.14 30.61 26.08
C LEU A 262 -21.15 31.37 26.96
N GLU A 263 -20.64 30.77 28.05
CA GLU A 263 -19.67 31.43 28.95
C GLU A 263 -18.27 31.53 28.31
N LEU A 264 -18.01 30.70 27.30
CA LEU A 264 -16.76 30.71 26.53
C LEU A 264 -16.72 31.83 25.49
N ILE A 265 -17.85 32.48 25.22
CA ILE A 265 -17.98 33.59 24.27
C ILE A 265 -17.86 34.90 25.03
N PRO A 266 -17.06 35.86 24.56
CA PRO A 266 -17.01 37.19 25.15
C PRO A 266 -18.41 37.83 25.15
N GLU A 267 -18.80 38.48 26.24
CA GLU A 267 -20.13 39.13 26.38
C GLU A 267 -20.44 40.18 25.29
N ASP A 268 -19.41 40.61 24.54
CA ASP A 268 -19.50 41.61 23.48
C ASP A 268 -19.87 41.04 22.09
N GLU A 269 -19.96 39.72 21.92
CA GLU A 269 -20.29 39.08 20.63
C GLU A 269 -21.57 38.24 20.67
N ASP A 270 -22.38 38.36 19.61
CA ASP A 270 -23.55 37.52 19.41
C ASP A 270 -23.16 36.06 19.13
N PHE A 271 -24.00 35.12 19.58
CA PHE A 271 -23.80 33.69 19.35
C PHE A 271 -24.05 33.33 17.87
N ASP A 272 -22.98 33.32 17.09
CA ASP A 272 -23.01 33.01 15.66
C ASP A 272 -22.20 31.75 15.28
N THR A 273 -22.44 31.23 14.07
CA THR A 273 -21.68 30.11 13.48
C THR A 273 -20.17 30.34 13.50
N ASN A 274 -19.73 31.58 13.30
CA ASN A 274 -18.32 31.94 13.29
C ASN A 274 -17.69 31.87 14.68
N SER A 275 -18.41 32.30 15.71
CA SER A 275 -17.97 32.23 17.11
C SER A 275 -17.85 30.77 17.56
N LEU A 276 -18.84 29.93 17.22
CA LEU A 276 -18.79 28.49 17.50
C LEU A 276 -17.62 27.81 16.78
N LYS A 277 -17.36 28.18 15.53
CA LYS A 277 -16.22 27.70 14.74
C LYS A 277 -14.88 28.07 15.40
N ALA A 278 -14.74 29.31 15.88
CA ALA A 278 -13.53 29.77 16.56
C ALA A 278 -13.25 28.96 17.83
N ILE A 279 -14.28 28.66 18.62
CA ILE A 279 -14.18 27.78 19.80
C ILE A 279 -13.73 26.39 19.38
N PHE A 280 -14.36 25.79 18.37
CA PHE A 280 -14.02 24.44 17.93
C PHE A 280 -12.58 24.35 17.40
N SER A 281 -12.10 25.35 16.66
CA SER A 281 -10.71 25.42 16.22
C SER A 281 -9.73 25.63 17.37
N LYS A 282 -10.09 26.43 18.40
CA LYS A 282 -9.25 26.61 19.60
C LYS A 282 -9.05 25.31 20.38
N HIS A 283 -10.08 24.47 20.41
CA HIS A 283 -10.04 23.16 21.08
C HIS A 283 -9.53 22.02 20.18
N GLY A 284 -9.20 22.29 18.92
CA GLY A 284 -8.70 21.28 17.97
C GLY A 284 -9.75 20.27 17.51
N ILE A 285 -11.03 20.67 17.52
CA ILE A 285 -12.17 19.85 17.06
C ILE A 285 -12.30 19.89 15.53
N LEU A 286 -11.93 21.02 14.93
CA LEU A 286 -11.93 21.29 13.48
C LEU A 286 -10.51 21.48 12.94
#